data_AF-A0A3N8AUF2-F1
#
_entry.id   AF-A0A3N8AUF2-F1
#
_cell.length_a   1.000
_cell.length_b   1.000
_cell.length_c   1.000
_cell.angle_alpha   90.00
_cell.angle_beta   90.00
_cell.angle_gamma   90.00
#
_symmetry.space_group_name_H-M   'P 1'
#
loop_
_entity.id
_entity.type
_entity.pdbx_description
1 polymer ?
#
loop_
_entity_poly.entity_id
_entity_poly.type
_entity_poly.pdbx_seq_one_letter_code
_entity_poly.pdbx_strand_id
1 'polypeptide(L)'
;MVALPADHRLARRKILKAEHLDDVPFIPFPRIPQTHYDEDTFSLLRRAGGNPVPSYHANEINIALGMVASGLGFSLVGRSVCEGCRRDVAFVRLANFPEVAKIMAVTRSREESRIVSSFVASLGTYLAKTRSVEVDE
;
A
#
# COMPACT_ATOMS: atom_id res chain seq x y z
N MET A 1 -0.85 -5.08 0.40
CA MET A 1 0.23 -6.07 0.50
C MET A 1 1.09 -5.72 1.71
N VAL A 2 1.71 -6.71 2.33
CA VAL A 2 2.70 -6.53 3.41
C VAL A 2 4.08 -6.68 2.80
N ALA A 3 4.90 -5.64 2.87
CA ALA A 3 6.31 -5.69 2.52
C ALA A 3 7.12 -6.18 3.73
N LEU A 4 7.92 -7.22 3.53
CA LEU A 4 8.78 -7.85 4.52
C LEU A 4 10.19 -8.06 3.95
N PRO A 5 11.23 -8.16 4.79
CA PRO A 5 12.53 -8.65 4.33
C PRO A 5 12.36 -9.99 3.61
N ALA A 6 13.06 -10.20 2.49
CA ALA A 6 12.87 -11.41 1.67
C ALA A 6 13.18 -12.72 2.43
N ASP A 7 14.08 -12.68 3.40
CA ASP A 7 14.48 -13.79 4.26
C ASP A 7 13.63 -13.93 5.54
N HIS A 8 12.69 -13.00 5.78
CA HIS A 8 11.84 -13.01 6.96
C HIS A 8 10.97 -14.28 7.02
N ARG A 9 10.80 -14.88 8.21
CA ARG A 9 10.01 -16.12 8.39
C ARG A 9 8.59 -16.04 7.80
N LEU A 10 7.96 -14.88 7.89
CA LEU A 10 6.61 -14.63 7.37
C LEU A 10 6.56 -14.44 5.85
N ALA A 11 7.68 -14.15 5.18
CA ALA A 11 7.77 -13.95 3.74
C ALA A 11 7.41 -15.22 2.93
N ARG A 12 7.55 -16.40 3.53
CA ARG A 12 7.24 -17.69 2.89
C ARG A 12 5.75 -18.02 2.86
N ARG A 13 4.91 -17.22 3.53
CA ARG A 13 3.47 -17.44 3.56
C ARG A 13 2.83 -16.83 2.31
N LYS A 14 1.79 -17.48 1.80
CA LYS A 14 0.96 -16.92 0.72
C LYS A 14 0.05 -15.79 1.23
N ILE A 15 -0.49 -15.96 2.44
CA ILE A 15 -1.42 -15.04 3.09
C ILE A 15 -1.06 -14.93 4.58
N LEU A 16 -1.08 -13.71 5.11
CA LEU A 16 -0.89 -13.38 6.52
C LEU A 16 -2.21 -12.96 7.16
N LYS A 17 -2.35 -13.18 8.46
CA LYS A 17 -3.29 -12.45 9.31
C LYS A 17 -2.54 -11.29 9.97
N ALA A 18 -3.25 -10.23 10.33
CA ALA A 18 -2.64 -9.05 10.93
C ALA A 18 -1.92 -9.37 12.26
N GLU A 19 -2.51 -10.25 13.09
CA GLU A 19 -1.92 -10.75 14.35
C GLU A 19 -0.52 -11.37 14.21
N HIS A 20 -0.15 -11.90 13.03
CA HIS A 20 1.20 -12.42 12.80
C HIS A 20 2.28 -11.33 12.81
N LEU A 21 1.89 -10.07 12.65
CA LEU A 21 2.78 -8.92 12.53
C LEU A 21 2.94 -8.16 13.85
N ASP A 22 2.27 -8.57 14.93
CA ASP A 22 2.27 -7.85 16.22
C ASP A 22 3.67 -7.74 16.83
N ASP A 23 4.53 -8.73 16.58
CA ASP A 23 5.93 -8.73 17.04
C ASP A 23 6.92 -8.13 16.02
N VAL A 24 6.43 -7.63 14.88
CA VAL A 24 7.28 -7.05 13.83
C VAL A 24 7.10 -5.52 13.85
N PRO A 25 8.19 -4.74 13.93
CA PRO A 25 8.08 -3.28 13.91
C PRO A 25 7.36 -2.77 12.65
N PHE A 26 6.39 -1.87 12.82
CA PHE A 26 5.68 -1.28 11.70
C PHE A 26 6.35 0.03 11.25
N ILE A 27 6.53 0.15 9.93
CA ILE A 27 7.10 1.30 9.24
C ILE A 27 5.99 1.97 8.40
N PRO A 28 5.18 2.88 9.00
CA PRO A 28 4.25 3.71 8.27
C PRO A 28 4.92 4.69 7.30
N PHE A 29 4.21 4.99 6.21
CA PHE A 29 4.51 6.04 5.25
C PHE A 29 3.24 6.43 4.48
N PRO A 30 3.21 7.62 3.85
CA PRO A 30 4.18 8.69 4.00
C PRO A 30 3.90 9.53 5.24
N ARG A 31 4.96 9.89 5.98
CA ARG A 31 4.84 10.84 7.09
C ARG A 31 4.55 12.25 6.56
N ILE A 32 3.27 12.58 6.38
CA ILE A 32 2.82 13.90 5.95
C ILE A 32 2.14 14.61 7.14
N PRO A 33 2.67 15.73 7.63
CA PRO A 33 2.21 16.38 8.87
C PRO A 33 0.74 16.81 8.93
N GLN A 34 0.03 16.85 7.80
CA GLN A 34 -1.33 17.37 7.68
C GLN A 34 -2.31 16.37 7.04
N THR A 35 -1.93 15.10 6.86
CA THR A 35 -2.83 14.10 6.28
C THR A 35 -3.05 12.94 7.24
N HIS A 36 -4.27 12.42 7.27
CA HIS A 36 -4.65 11.24 8.05
C HIS A 36 -4.19 9.91 7.44
N TYR A 37 -3.31 9.92 6.42
CA TYR A 37 -2.93 8.71 5.70
C TYR A 37 -2.23 7.66 6.59
N ASP A 38 -1.31 8.09 7.47
CA ASP A 38 -0.68 7.19 8.42
C ASP A 38 -1.72 6.60 9.39
N GLU A 39 -2.64 7.42 9.91
CA GLU A 39 -3.73 7.01 10.81
C GLU A 39 -4.66 5.96 10.17
N ASP A 40 -4.86 6.04 8.85
CA ASP A 40 -5.65 5.09 8.10
C ASP A 40 -5.01 3.70 8.08
N THR A 41 -3.69 3.60 7.87
CA THR A 41 -3.01 2.29 7.82
C THR A 41 -3.00 1.57 9.17
N PHE A 42 -2.78 2.30 10.27
CA PHE A 42 -2.91 1.76 11.63
C PHE A 42 -4.32 1.27 11.92
N SER A 43 -5.32 2.06 11.55
CA SER A 43 -6.72 1.73 11.78
C SER A 43 -7.16 0.52 10.97
N LEU A 44 -6.66 0.37 9.75
CA LEU A 44 -6.90 -0.82 8.93
C LEU A 44 -6.26 -2.08 9.52
N LEU A 45 -5.02 -2.00 10.01
CA LEU A 45 -4.36 -3.14 10.68
C LEU A 45 -5.09 -3.55 11.95
N ARG A 46 -5.51 -2.59 12.77
CA ARG A 46 -6.32 -2.86 13.98
C ARG A 46 -7.65 -3.49 13.66
N ARG A 47 -8.37 -3.01 12.63
CA ARG A 47 -9.63 -3.61 12.16
C ARG A 47 -9.45 -5.04 11.64
N ALA A 48 -8.28 -5.35 11.09
CA ALA A 48 -7.91 -6.70 10.67
C ALA A 48 -7.42 -7.60 11.84
N GLY A 49 -7.42 -7.10 13.07
CA GLY A 49 -7.08 -7.84 14.29
C GLY A 49 -5.62 -7.76 14.73
N GLY A 50 -4.80 -6.89 14.12
CA GLY A 50 -3.41 -6.70 14.50
C GLY A 50 -3.21 -5.54 15.50
N ASN A 51 -2.09 -5.57 16.21
CA ASN A 51 -1.68 -4.57 17.18
C ASN A 51 -0.32 -3.95 16.78
N PRO A 52 -0.26 -3.21 15.65
CA PRO A 52 1.01 -2.72 15.14
C PRO A 52 1.66 -1.69 16.08
N VAL A 53 2.98 -1.81 16.27
CA VAL A 53 3.80 -0.84 17.00
C VAL A 53 4.54 0.07 16.01
N PRO A 54 4.26 1.39 15.97
CA PRO A 54 5.07 2.33 15.19
C PRO A 54 6.47 2.44 15.80
N SER A 55 7.46 1.82 15.18
CA SER A 55 8.85 1.93 15.65
C SER A 55 9.69 2.87 14.79
N TYR A 56 9.33 3.05 13.53
CA TYR A 56 10.03 3.91 12.57
C TYR A 56 9.03 4.63 11.67
N HIS A 57 9.44 5.73 11.04
CA HIS A 57 8.62 6.42 10.06
C HIS A 57 9.44 6.72 8.80
N ALA A 58 8.86 6.48 7.64
CA ALA A 58 9.43 6.90 6.37
C ALA A 58 8.69 8.12 5.81
N ASN A 59 9.41 9.02 5.16
CA ASN A 59 8.81 10.15 4.46
C ASN A 59 8.19 9.74 3.12
N GLU A 60 8.71 8.69 2.48
CA GLU A 60 8.18 8.15 1.23
C GLU A 60 8.46 6.65 1.08
N ILE A 61 7.87 6.05 0.05
CA ILE A 61 7.76 4.61 -0.13
C ILE A 61 9.11 3.90 -0.33
N ASN A 62 10.06 4.49 -1.05
CA ASN A 62 11.35 3.86 -1.32
C ASN A 62 12.23 3.82 -0.08
N ILE A 63 12.20 4.86 0.76
CA ILE A 63 12.80 4.85 2.09
C ILE A 63 12.15 3.76 2.95
N ALA A 64 10.82 3.63 2.95
CA ALA A 64 10.14 2.56 3.68
C ALA A 64 10.61 1.17 3.22
N LEU A 65 10.67 0.94 1.90
CA LEU A 65 11.13 -0.33 1.32
C LEU A 65 12.63 -0.58 1.60
N GLY A 66 13.46 0.46 1.61
CA GLY A 66 14.88 0.34 1.98
C GLY A 66 15.07 -0.04 3.45
N MET A 67 14.24 0.49 4.35
CA MET A 67 14.21 0.10 5.76
C MET A 67 13.72 -1.34 5.94
N VAL A 68 12.69 -1.75 5.20
CA VAL A 68 12.21 -3.15 5.17
C VAL A 68 13.32 -4.08 4.68
N ALA A 69 13.99 -3.78 3.55
CA ALA A 69 15.08 -4.59 3.02
C ALA A 69 16.27 -4.71 4.00
N SER A 70 16.45 -3.71 4.87
CA SER A 70 17.48 -3.69 5.91
C SER A 70 17.06 -4.41 7.20
N GLY A 71 15.88 -5.03 7.24
CA GLY A 71 15.40 -5.81 8.39
C GLY A 71 14.79 -4.99 9.52
N LEU A 72 14.52 -3.70 9.33
CA LEU A 72 14.00 -2.82 10.38
C LEU A 72 12.53 -3.08 10.73
N GLY A 73 11.78 -3.80 9.88
CA GLY A 73 10.37 -4.07 10.12
C GLY A 73 9.58 -4.40 8.85
N PHE A 74 8.28 -4.18 8.92
CA PHE A 74 7.36 -4.35 7.80
C PHE A 74 6.68 -3.04 7.42
N SER A 75 6.14 -2.98 6.20
CA SER A 75 5.31 -1.86 5.76
C SER A 75 4.09 -2.33 4.96
N LEU A 76 3.05 -1.49 4.90
CA LEU A 76 1.87 -1.73 4.07
C LEU A 76 1.99 -0.98 2.75
N VAL A 77 1.80 -1.69 1.64
CA VAL A 77 1.88 -1.11 0.29
C VAL A 77 0.69 -1.53 -0.58
N GLY A 78 0.38 -0.72 -1.58
CA GLY A 78 -0.56 -1.09 -2.65
C GLY A 78 -0.01 -2.19 -3.55
N ARG A 79 -0.89 -2.91 -4.27
CA ARG A 79 -0.47 -3.97 -5.21
C ARG A 79 0.44 -3.45 -6.32
N SER A 80 0.20 -2.23 -6.81
CA SER A 80 1.00 -1.60 -7.87
C SER A 80 2.48 -1.45 -7.51
N VAL A 81 2.81 -1.35 -6.22
CA VAL A 81 4.20 -1.26 -5.73
C VAL A 81 4.94 -2.58 -5.88
N CYS A 82 4.18 -3.69 -5.94
CA CYS A 82 4.74 -5.01 -6.18
C CYS A 82 5.11 -5.24 -7.65
N GLU A 83 4.86 -4.29 -8.55
CA GLU A 83 5.29 -4.37 -9.94
C GLU A 83 6.70 -3.77 -10.04
N GLY A 84 7.68 -4.56 -10.52
CA GLY A 84 9.10 -4.12 -10.58
C GLY A 84 9.93 -4.39 -9.31
N CYS A 85 9.56 -5.40 -8.53
CA CYS A 85 10.12 -5.68 -7.21
C CYS A 85 11.64 -5.87 -7.14
N ARG A 86 12.22 -5.36 -6.04
CA ARG A 86 13.56 -5.70 -5.58
C ARG A 86 13.60 -7.12 -5.01
N ARG A 87 14.73 -7.81 -5.13
CA ARG A 87 14.92 -9.20 -4.64
C ARG A 87 15.06 -9.32 -3.12
N ASP A 88 15.27 -8.20 -2.43
CA ASP A 88 15.49 -8.09 -0.99
C ASP A 88 14.20 -7.85 -0.19
N VAL A 89 13.06 -7.67 -0.86
CA VAL A 89 11.74 -7.49 -0.23
C VAL A 89 10.75 -8.50 -0.78
N ALA A 90 10.06 -9.20 0.12
CA ALA A 90 8.93 -10.05 -0.19
C ALA A 90 7.61 -9.31 0.05
N PHE A 91 6.63 -9.55 -0.83
CA PHE A 91 5.30 -8.98 -0.73
C PHE A 91 4.27 -10.07 -0.49
N VAL A 92 3.61 -10.02 0.65
CA VAL A 92 2.65 -11.05 1.08
C VAL A 92 1.24 -10.48 1.19
N ARG A 93 0.21 -11.23 0.78
CA ARG A 93 -1.18 -10.81 0.95
C ARG A 93 -1.56 -10.80 2.44
N LEU A 94 -2.39 -9.83 2.82
CA LEU A 94 -2.99 -9.75 4.15
C LEU A 94 -4.47 -10.16 4.07
N ALA A 95 -4.89 -11.09 4.92
CA ALA A 95 -6.27 -11.53 5.05
C ALA A 95 -7.12 -10.43 5.67
N ASN A 96 -8.41 -10.40 5.32
CA ASN A 96 -9.40 -9.47 5.87
C ASN A 96 -9.00 -7.99 5.74
N PHE A 97 -8.30 -7.67 4.65
CA PHE A 97 -7.83 -6.31 4.36
C PHE A 97 -8.52 -5.79 3.09
N PRO A 98 -8.82 -4.48 2.97
CA PRO A 98 -9.43 -3.94 1.76
C PRO A 98 -8.61 -4.25 0.51
N GLU A 99 -9.28 -4.80 -0.51
CA GLU A 99 -8.62 -5.18 -1.75
C GLU A 99 -8.46 -4.01 -2.73
N VAL A 100 -9.21 -2.92 -2.52
CA VAL A 100 -9.31 -1.82 -3.47
C VAL A 100 -8.90 -0.50 -2.83
N ALA A 101 -7.85 0.11 -3.37
CA ALA A 101 -7.54 1.52 -3.13
C ALA A 101 -8.42 2.38 -4.05
N LYS A 102 -9.01 3.45 -3.51
CA LYS A 102 -9.79 4.41 -4.31
C LYS A 102 -8.88 5.51 -4.84
N ILE A 103 -8.83 5.65 -6.16
CA ILE A 103 -8.17 6.76 -6.84
C ILE A 103 -9.27 7.76 -7.23
N MET A 104 -9.08 9.04 -6.88
CA MET A 104 -10.04 10.11 -7.15
C MET A 104 -9.38 11.21 -7.97
N ALA A 105 -10.05 11.66 -9.03
CA ALA A 105 -9.73 12.91 -9.70
C ALA A 105 -10.58 14.02 -9.09
N VAL A 106 -9.93 15.06 -8.55
CA VAL A 106 -10.61 16.21 -7.95
C VAL A 106 -10.35 17.43 -8.82
N THR A 107 -11.43 18.07 -9.28
CA THR A 107 -11.38 19.27 -10.13
C THR A 107 -12.18 20.40 -9.49
N ARG A 108 -12.00 21.63 -9.99
CA ARG A 108 -12.86 22.75 -9.60
C ARG A 108 -14.30 22.49 -10.05
N SER A 109 -15.28 23.00 -9.28
CA SER A 109 -16.71 22.80 -9.58
C SER A 109 -17.17 23.39 -10.91
N ARG A 110 -16.44 24.36 -11.46
CA ARG A 110 -16.67 24.97 -12.77
C ARG A 110 -15.41 24.88 -13.62
N GLU A 111 -14.92 23.67 -13.80
CA GLU A 111 -13.73 23.42 -14.61
C GLU A 111 -14.05 23.47 -16.11
N GLU A 112 -13.42 24.40 -16.84
CA GLU A 112 -13.66 24.62 -18.26
C GLU A 112 -12.44 24.27 -19.13
N SER A 113 -11.30 23.95 -18.53
CA SER A 113 -10.09 23.60 -19.28
C SER A 113 -10.28 22.32 -20.07
N ARG A 114 -10.05 22.41 -21.38
CA ARG A 114 -10.03 21.25 -22.29
C ARG A 114 -8.95 20.24 -21.90
N ILE A 115 -7.84 20.69 -21.31
CA ILE A 115 -6.76 19.81 -20.86
C ILE A 115 -7.25 18.96 -19.68
N VAL A 116 -7.95 19.55 -18.72
CA VAL A 116 -8.45 18.81 -17.54
C VAL A 116 -9.52 17.80 -17.95
N SER A 117 -10.49 18.20 -18.78
CA SER A 117 -11.51 17.27 -19.27
C SER A 117 -10.91 16.12 -20.10
N SER A 118 -9.93 16.41 -20.97
CA SER A 118 -9.23 15.39 -21.75
C SER A 118 -8.45 14.42 -20.86
N PHE A 119 -7.77 14.92 -19.82
CA PHE A 119 -7.06 14.09 -18.85
C PHE A 119 -8.02 13.19 -18.06
N VAL A 120 -9.12 13.74 -17.54
CA VAL A 120 -10.11 12.96 -16.78
C VAL A 120 -10.76 11.88 -17.66
N ALA A 121 -11.09 12.19 -18.91
CA ALA A 121 -11.60 11.21 -19.87
C ALA A 121 -10.58 10.10 -20.17
N SER A 122 -9.31 10.46 -20.31
CA SER A 122 -8.20 9.51 -20.53
C SER A 122 -8.00 8.60 -19.31
N LEU A 123 -8.05 9.17 -18.11
CA LEU A 123 -8.00 8.42 -16.85
C LEU A 123 -9.16 7.42 -16.74
N GLY A 124 -10.38 7.85 -17.07
CA GLY A 124 -11.55 6.98 -17.09
C GLY A 124 -11.39 5.80 -18.06
N THR A 125 -10.83 6.07 -19.25
CA THR A 125 -10.56 5.04 -20.27
C THR A 125 -9.49 4.05 -19.80
N TYR A 126 -8.41 4.54 -19.18
CA TYR A 126 -7.33 3.69 -18.66
C TYR A 126 -7.85 2.77 -17.54
N LEU A 127 -8.58 3.33 -16.58
CA LEU A 127 -9.16 2.56 -15.48
C LEU A 127 -10.19 1.52 -15.96
N ALA A 128 -10.97 1.84 -17.00
CA ALA A 128 -11.90 0.88 -17.60
C ALA A 128 -11.19 -0.31 -18.25
N LYS A 129 -10.02 -0.08 -18.88
CA LYS A 129 -9.20 -1.16 -19.46
C LYS A 129 -8.54 -2.04 -18.39
N THR A 130 -8.03 -1.44 -17.32
CA THR A 130 -7.36 -2.18 -16.24
C THR A 130 -8.33 -3.04 -15.43
N ARG A 131 -9.59 -2.62 -15.30
CA ARG A 131 -10.66 -3.42 -14.68
C ARG A 131 -10.98 -4.73 -15.42
N SER A 132 -10.65 -4.81 -16.71
CA SER A 132 -10.89 -5.99 -17.55
C SER A 132 -9.78 -7.04 -17.47
N VAL A 133 -8.72 -6.80 -16.69
CA VAL A 133 -7.54 -7.69 -16.61
C VAL A 133 -7.51 -8.51 -15.30
N GLU A 134 -8.41 -8.25 -14.34
CA GLU A 134 -8.60 -9.11 -13.15
C GLU A 134 -9.87 -9.97 -13.28
N VAL A 135 -9.94 -10.79 -14.33
CA VAL A 135 -10.73 -12.02 -14.35
C VAL A 135 -9.93 -13.03 -15.17
N ASP A 136 -9.04 -13.78 -14.51
CA ASP A 136 -8.70 -15.13 -14.95
C ASP A 136 -8.24 -15.97 -13.75
N GLU A 137 -9.03 -17.03 -13.53
CA GLU A 137 -8.92 -18.24 -12.68
C GLU A 137 -8.64 -18.15 -11.17
#